data_AF-A0A953IUI8-F1
#
_entry.id   AF-A0A953IUI8-F1
#
_cell.length_a   1.000
_cell.length_b   1.000
_cell.length_c   1.000
_cell.angle_alpha   90.00
_cell.angle_beta   90.00
_cell.angle_gamma   90.00
#
_symmetry.space_group_name_H-M   'P 1'
#
loop_
_entity.id
_entity.type
_entity.pdbx_description
1 polymer ?
#
loop_
_entity_poly.entity_id
_entity_poly.type
_entity_poly.pdbx_seq_one_letter_code
_entity_poly.pdbx_strand_id
1 'polypeptide(L)'
;MKPLRWDDPHELVGVGLADGDSDYMAECLVEEYLLLGWSDRQIMSLFARPCFGMTHRIYLSRGHQYVAEVIARMRAKWTTNEADGCHA
;
A
#
# COMPACT_ATOMS: atom_id res chain seq x y z
N MET A 1 21.49 11.48 12.89
CA MET A 1 20.73 10.49 12.09
C MET A 1 21.75 9.64 11.34
N LYS A 2 21.69 8.31 11.45
CA LYS A 2 22.66 7.40 10.79
C LYS A 2 22.45 7.49 9.27
N PRO A 3 23.51 7.63 8.44
CA PRO A 3 23.35 7.61 7.00
C PRO A 3 22.84 6.24 6.57
N LEU A 4 21.77 6.21 5.76
CA LEU A 4 21.25 5.00 5.14
C LEU A 4 22.35 4.44 4.22
N ARG A 5 22.97 3.34 4.64
CA ARG A 5 23.91 2.57 3.82
C ARG A 5 23.17 1.35 3.32
N TRP A 6 23.20 1.14 2.01
CA TRP A 6 22.50 0.04 1.33
C TRP A 6 22.95 -1.36 1.77
N ASP A 7 24.16 -1.46 2.35
CA ASP A 7 24.74 -2.71 2.87
C ASP A 7 24.82 -2.73 4.41
N ASP A 8 23.97 -2.00 5.14
CA ASP A 8 23.97 -2.08 6.60
C ASP A 8 23.40 -3.45 7.05
N PRO A 9 24.20 -4.36 7.64
CA PRO A 9 23.71 -5.66 8.08
C PRO A 9 22.65 -5.55 9.18
N HIS A 10 22.56 -4.39 9.83
CA HIS A 10 21.57 -4.08 10.87
C HIS A 10 20.43 -3.18 10.37
N GLU A 11 20.25 -3.02 9.06
CA GLU A 11 19.09 -2.31 8.53
C GLU A 11 17.80 -3.04 8.93
N LEU A 12 16.84 -2.28 9.49
CA LEU A 12 15.53 -2.83 9.80
C LEU A 12 14.77 -3.04 8.49
N VAL A 13 14.63 -4.30 8.08
CA VAL A 13 13.91 -4.68 6.86
C VAL A 13 12.61 -5.42 7.17
N GLY A 14 11.58 -5.16 6.36
CA GLY A 14 10.35 -5.93 6.40
C GLY A 14 10.54 -7.33 5.81
N VAL A 15 10.26 -8.36 6.61
CA VAL A 15 10.29 -9.77 6.19
C VAL A 15 8.85 -10.27 6.03
N GLY A 16 8.55 -10.94 4.91
CA GLY A 16 7.26 -11.58 4.71
C GLY A 16 7.17 -12.88 5.51
N LEU A 17 6.04 -13.11 6.18
CA LEU A 17 5.74 -14.39 6.81
C LEU A 17 5.06 -15.32 5.78
N ALA A 18 5.31 -16.63 5.88
CA ALA A 18 4.84 -17.61 4.89
C ALA A 18 3.31 -17.68 4.80
N ASP A 19 2.60 -17.48 5.93
CA ASP A 19 1.14 -17.53 6.00
C ASP A 19 0.49 -16.13 5.87
N GLY A 20 1.25 -15.13 5.42
CA GLY A 20 0.76 -13.78 5.25
C GLY A 20 -0.16 -13.65 4.04
N ASP A 21 -1.32 -13.02 4.21
CA ASP A 21 -2.20 -12.66 3.11
C ASP A 21 -1.73 -11.33 2.48
N SER A 22 -0.99 -11.45 1.37
CA SER A 22 -0.48 -10.28 0.63
C SER A 22 -1.60 -9.42 0.04
N ASP A 23 -2.77 -10.01 -0.23
CA ASP A 23 -3.89 -9.29 -0.83
C ASP A 23 -4.59 -8.45 0.23
N TYR A 24 -4.87 -9.04 1.40
CA TYR A 24 -5.36 -8.29 2.55
C TYR A 24 -4.40 -7.17 2.96
N MET A 25 -3.09 -7.44 2.96
CA MET A 25 -2.07 -6.42 3.25
C MET A 25 -2.08 -5.28 2.21
N ALA A 26 -2.29 -5.59 0.92
CA ALA A 26 -2.40 -4.57 -0.12
C ALA A 26 -3.60 -3.65 0.13
N GLU A 27 -4.75 -4.21 0.52
CA GLU A 27 -5.95 -3.45 0.86
C GLU A 27 -5.71 -2.53 2.05
N CYS A 28 -5.15 -3.04 3.16
CA CYS A 28 -4.86 -2.24 4.34
C CYS A 28 -3.92 -1.06 4.04
N LEU A 29 -2.86 -1.31 3.26
CA LEU A 29 -1.90 -0.26 2.89
C LEU A 29 -2.57 0.81 2.03
N VAL A 30 -3.33 0.41 1.00
CA VAL A 30 -4.04 1.36 0.15
C VAL A 30 -5.04 2.18 0.96
N GLU A 31 -5.80 1.53 1.83
CA GLU A 31 -6.78 2.17 2.71
C GLU A 31 -6.14 3.21 3.64
N GLU A 32 -5.04 2.86 4.29
CA GLU A 32 -4.30 3.78 5.18
C GLU A 32 -3.90 5.07 4.46
N TYR A 33 -3.22 4.95 3.31
CA TYR A 33 -2.77 6.15 2.57
C TYR A 33 -3.92 6.92 1.94
N LEU A 34 -4.99 6.23 1.53
CA LEU A 34 -6.19 6.89 1.03
C LEU A 34 -6.84 7.77 2.11
N LEU A 35 -6.96 7.25 3.34
CA LEU A 35 -7.50 7.99 4.49
C LEU A 35 -6.59 9.14 4.94
N LEU A 36 -5.28 9.05 4.68
CA LEU A 36 -4.34 10.16 4.84
C LEU A 36 -4.45 11.23 3.72
N GLY A 37 -5.39 11.08 2.79
CA GLY A 37 -5.66 12.05 1.73
C GLY A 37 -4.73 11.93 0.51
N TRP A 38 -4.05 10.79 0.33
CA TRP A 38 -3.18 10.60 -0.82
C TRP A 38 -3.99 10.32 -2.09
N SER A 39 -3.50 10.82 -3.22
CA SER A 39 -4.05 10.52 -4.54
C SER A 39 -3.67 9.11 -5.01
N ASP A 40 -4.47 8.55 -5.94
CA ASP A 40 -4.23 7.23 -6.53
C ASP A 40 -2.83 7.11 -7.15
N ARG A 41 -2.35 8.21 -7.76
CA ARG A 41 -1.00 8.28 -8.34
C ARG A 41 0.09 8.18 -7.26
N GLN A 42 -0.10 8.86 -6.13
CA GLN A 42 0.85 8.79 -5.01
C GLN A 42 0.84 7.39 -4.39
N ILE A 43 -0.34 6.78 -4.20
CA ILE A 43 -0.47 5.42 -3.67
C ILE A 43 0.19 4.41 -4.62
N MET A 44 -0.08 4.48 -5.93
CA MET A 44 0.59 3.62 -6.93
C MET A 44 2.12 3.76 -6.90
N SER A 45 2.65 4.95 -6.60
CA SER A 45 4.10 5.15 -6.49
C SER A 45 4.75 4.34 -5.36
N LEU A 46 4.01 4.00 -4.30
CA LEU A 46 4.48 3.12 -3.24
C LEU A 46 4.69 1.69 -3.76
N PHE A 47 3.86 1.24 -4.68
CA PHE A 47 3.95 -0.11 -5.27
C PHE A 47 5.00 -0.17 -6.39
N ALA A 48 5.12 0.88 -7.21
CA ALA A 48 6.02 0.87 -8.36
C ALA A 48 7.50 1.02 -8.00
N ARG A 49 7.85 1.58 -6.84
CA ARG A 49 9.23 1.93 -6.50
C ARG A 49 9.92 0.85 -5.65
N PRO A 50 11.12 0.36 -6.03
CA PRO A 50 11.85 -0.68 -5.30
C PRO A 50 12.22 -0.34 -3.84
N CYS A 51 12.34 0.95 -3.51
CA CYS A 51 12.65 1.38 -2.15
C CYS A 51 11.55 1.02 -1.13
N PHE A 52 10.33 0.72 -1.58
CA PHE A 52 9.25 0.24 -0.71
C PHE A 52 9.13 -1.28 -0.83
N GLY A 53 10.01 -2.00 -0.13
CA GLY A 53 10.18 -3.44 -0.33
C GLY A 53 8.90 -4.27 -0.27
N MET A 54 7.99 -3.99 0.67
CA MET A 54 6.75 -4.78 0.83
C MET A 54 5.73 -4.54 -0.28
N THR A 55 5.35 -3.29 -0.53
CA THR A 55 4.44 -2.91 -1.62
C THR A 55 5.02 -3.24 -2.99
N HIS A 56 6.33 -3.10 -3.17
CA HIS A 56 6.99 -3.46 -4.41
C HIS A 56 7.00 -4.96 -4.68
N ARG A 57 7.15 -5.80 -3.64
CA ARG A 57 6.99 -7.26 -3.79
C ARG A 57 5.57 -7.63 -4.25
N ILE A 58 4.54 -6.98 -3.69
CA ILE A 58 3.13 -7.18 -4.11
C ILE A 58 2.97 -6.74 -5.58
N TYR A 59 3.56 -5.61 -5.96
CA TYR A 59 3.52 -5.12 -7.34
C TYR A 59 4.17 -6.10 -8.33
N LEU A 60 5.31 -6.70 -7.96
CA LEU A 60 5.98 -7.69 -8.81
C LEU A 60 5.21 -9.00 -8.93
N SER A 61 4.52 -9.44 -7.87
CA SER A 61 3.76 -10.70 -7.88
C SER A 61 2.40 -10.58 -8.54
N ARG A 62 1.72 -9.44 -8.39
CA ARG A 62 0.33 -9.23 -8.87
C ARG A 62 0.21 -8.31 -10.09
N GLY A 63 1.20 -7.45 -10.31
CA GLY A 63 1.24 -6.52 -11.43
C GLY A 63 0.45 -5.22 -11.23
N HIS A 64 0.61 -4.31 -12.18
CA HIS A 64 0.04 -2.96 -12.15
C HIS A 64 -1.49 -2.96 -12.09
N GLN A 65 -2.14 -3.79 -12.91
CA GLN A 65 -3.60 -3.80 -13.03
C GLN A 65 -4.27 -4.17 -11.70
N TYR A 66 -3.75 -5.20 -11.03
CA TYR A 66 -4.22 -5.59 -9.71
C TYR A 66 -4.16 -4.44 -8.70
N VAL A 67 -3.03 -3.73 -8.63
CA VAL A 67 -2.87 -2.60 -7.69
C VAL A 67 -3.85 -1.47 -8.01
N ALA A 68 -4.06 -1.18 -9.30
CA ALA A 68 -5.04 -0.19 -9.73
C ALA A 68 -6.48 -0.57 -9.31
N GLU A 69 -6.83 -1.86 -9.40
CA GLU A 69 -8.13 -2.38 -8.97
C GLU A 69 -8.31 -2.30 -7.45
N VAL A 70 -7.26 -2.59 -6.66
CA VAL A 70 -7.29 -2.42 -5.20
C VAL A 70 -7.52 -0.96 -4.83
N ILE A 71 -6.80 -0.03 -5.46
CA ILE A 71 -6.96 1.43 -5.25
C ILE A 71 -8.39 1.86 -5.57
N ALA A 72 -8.93 1.45 -6.72
CA ALA A 72 -10.29 1.77 -7.11
C ALA A 72 -11.33 1.21 -6.13
N ARG A 73 -11.15 -0.05 -5.68
CA ARG A 73 -12.04 -0.71 -4.71
C ARG A 73 -12.05 0.01 -3.36
N MET A 74 -10.88 0.35 -2.82
CA MET A 74 -10.78 1.08 -1.54
C MET A 74 -11.33 2.49 -1.66
N ARG A 75 -11.09 3.19 -2.77
CA ARG A 75 -11.67 4.51 -2.99
C ARG A 75 -13.20 4.46 -3.00
N ALA A 76 -13.78 3.52 -3.76
CA ALA A 76 -15.23 3.34 -3.81
C ALA A 76 -15.83 3.01 -2.43
N LYS A 77 -15.15 2.18 -1.63
CA LYS A 77 -15.55 1.85 -0.25
C LYS A 77 -15.68 3.11 0.60
N TRP A 78 -14.71 4.01 0.57
CA TRP A 78 -14.69 5.20 1.43
C TRP A 78 -15.50 6.38 0.89
N THR A 79 -15.65 6.53 -0.43
CA THR A 79 -16.58 7.53 -1.00
C THR A 79 -18.04 7.19 -0.75
N THR A 80 -18.39 5.89 -0.69
CA THR A 80 -19.76 5.46 -0.38
C THR A 80 -20.08 5.67 1.10
N ASN A 81 -19.11 5.43 1.98
CA ASN A 81 -19.28 5.60 3.42
C ASN A 81 -19.43 7.09 3.83
N GLU A 82 -18.81 8.04 3.11
CA GLU A 82 -19.05 9.47 3.31
C GLU A 82 -20.49 9.90 2.96
N ALA A 83 -21.13 9.24 1.99
CA ALA A 83 -22.53 9.50 1.63
C ALA A 83 -23.52 8.94 2.66
N ASP A 84 -23.18 7.82 3.30
CA ASP A 84 -23.99 7.21 4.37
C ASP A 84 -23.75 7.83 5.76
N GLY A 85 -22.68 8.62 5.91
CA GLY A 85 -22.26 9.31 7.14
C GLY A 85 -22.97 10.62 7.45
N CYS A 86 -24.13 10.91 6.84
CA CYS A 86 -24.98 12.03 7.24
C CYS A 86 -25.67 11.71 8.58
N HIS A 87 -24.87 11.65 9.65
CA HIS A 87 -25.37 11.67 11.03
C HIS A 87 -25.81 13.10 11.36
N ALA A 88 -27.13 13.26 11.47
CA ALA A 88 -27.81 14.37 12.11
C ALA A 88 -27.41 14.52 13.58
#